data_AF-A0A525JMG1-F1
#
_entry.id   AF-A0A525JMG1-F1
#
_cell.length_a   1.000
_cell.length_b   1.000
_cell.length_c   1.000
_cell.angle_alpha   90.00
_cell.angle_beta   90.00
_cell.angle_gamma   90.00
#
_symmetry.space_group_name_H-M   'P 1'
#
loop_
_entity.id
_entity.type
_entity.pdbx_description
1 polymer ?
#
loop_
_entity_poly.entity_id
_entity_poly.type
_entity_poly.pdbx_seq_one_letter_code
_entity_poly.pdbx_strand_id
1 'polypeptide(L)'
;MANVVDPNSDALWAASGTVDTATGTKDNSPTTEAGWQAMQSQAAVLIEAGNSLQLPGRPRAPEADFYKFAQQLTAQAVLVKAAVDKRDKDAIYTEGAKLYLVCTACHAEFLIGPLIKGGGRPAGTLPDWPADIEAKQKSYVTAHGPEAPVAKVPQLDGDNIPK
;
A
#
# COMPACT_ATOMS: atom_id res chain seq x y z
N MET A 1 3.04 2.04 6.17
CA MET A 1 2.95 1.91 4.71
C MET A 1 3.76 0.70 4.26
N ALA A 2 5.05 0.66 4.58
CA ALA A 2 5.98 -0.49 4.46
C ALA A 2 5.42 -1.92 4.33
N ASN A 3 4.47 -2.34 5.16
CA ASN A 3 4.03 -3.75 5.21
C ASN A 3 2.62 -4.00 4.63
N VAL A 4 1.89 -2.95 4.25
CA VAL A 4 0.51 -3.08 3.75
C VAL A 4 0.31 -2.29 2.47
N VAL A 5 0.67 -0.99 2.48
CA VAL A 5 0.48 -0.12 1.32
C VAL A 5 1.58 -0.36 0.29
N ASP A 6 2.84 -0.34 0.71
CA ASP A 6 4.00 -0.39 -0.18
C ASP A 6 4.03 -1.69 -1.02
N PRO A 7 4.01 -2.91 -0.44
CA PRO A 7 4.10 -4.13 -1.23
C PRO A 7 2.93 -4.31 -2.20
N ASN A 8 1.72 -3.85 -1.84
CA ASN A 8 0.56 -3.95 -2.71
C ASN A 8 0.57 -2.90 -3.83
N SER A 9 1.12 -1.71 -3.57
CA SER A 9 1.31 -0.68 -4.60
C SER A 9 2.42 -1.08 -5.58
N ASP A 10 3.55 -1.56 -5.05
CA ASP A 10 4.70 -2.03 -5.83
C ASP A 10 4.31 -3.18 -6.77
N ALA A 11 3.47 -4.10 -6.29
CA ALA A 11 2.96 -5.19 -7.09
C ALA A 11 2.07 -4.71 -8.26
N LEU A 12 1.15 -3.76 -8.00
CA LEU A 12 0.33 -3.17 -9.06
C LEU A 12 1.18 -2.47 -10.13
N TRP A 13 2.26 -1.78 -9.74
CA TRP A 13 3.19 -1.14 -10.69
C TRP A 13 4.05 -2.15 -11.44
N ALA A 14 4.54 -3.19 -10.77
CA ALA A 14 5.32 -4.26 -11.41
C ALA A 14 4.50 -5.04 -12.45
N ALA A 15 3.19 -5.15 -12.24
CA ALA A 15 2.24 -5.85 -13.12
C ALA A 15 1.47 -4.92 -14.08
N SER A 16 1.96 -3.70 -14.33
CA SER A 16 1.29 -2.75 -15.24
C SER A 16 2.25 -2.02 -16.18
N GLY A 17 1.68 -1.53 -17.28
CA GLY A 17 2.39 -0.78 -18.31
C GLY A 17 3.35 -1.62 -19.13
N THR A 18 4.20 -0.93 -19.88
CA THR A 18 5.19 -1.53 -20.77
C THR A 18 6.59 -0.99 -20.47
N VAL A 19 7.60 -1.83 -20.68
CA VAL A 19 9.01 -1.44 -20.54
C VAL A 19 9.72 -1.71 -21.86
N ASP A 20 10.39 -0.69 -22.40
CA ASP A 20 11.26 -0.88 -23.55
C ASP A 20 12.54 -1.60 -23.13
N THR A 21 12.85 -2.68 -23.84
CA THR A 21 14.04 -3.50 -23.64
C THR A 21 14.91 -3.49 -24.88
N ALA A 22 16.15 -3.98 -24.77
CA ALA A 22 17.06 -4.08 -25.91
C ALA A 22 16.50 -4.93 -27.08
N THR A 23 15.52 -5.80 -26.82
CA THR A 23 14.91 -6.70 -27.81
C THR A 23 13.48 -6.30 -28.18
N GLY A 24 12.99 -5.14 -27.72
CA GLY A 24 11.62 -4.65 -27.99
C GLY A 24 10.86 -4.30 -26.72
N THR A 25 9.58 -3.95 -26.87
CA THR A 25 8.70 -3.55 -25.76
C THR A 25 8.14 -4.78 -25.05
N LYS A 26 8.29 -4.84 -23.73
CA LYS A 26 7.70 -5.87 -22.86
C LYS A 26 6.44 -5.33 -22.19
N ASP A 27 5.33 -6.04 -22.32
CA ASP A 27 4.12 -5.83 -21.52
C ASP A 27 4.27 -6.53 -20.15
N ASN A 28 4.00 -5.79 -19.08
CA ASN A 28 4.11 -6.29 -17.71
C ASN A 28 2.78 -6.83 -17.16
N SER A 29 1.68 -6.70 -17.91
CA SER A 29 0.37 -7.16 -17.47
C SER A 29 0.37 -8.67 -17.18
N PRO A 30 -0.39 -9.14 -16.18
CA PRO A 30 -0.50 -10.57 -15.89
C PRO A 30 -0.93 -11.38 -17.11
N THR A 31 -0.32 -12.55 -17.27
CA THR A 31 -0.62 -13.49 -18.35
C THR A 31 -1.38 -14.70 -17.85
N THR A 32 -1.35 -14.93 -16.54
CA THR A 32 -2.01 -16.05 -15.86
C THR A 32 -3.23 -15.58 -15.07
N GLU A 33 -4.20 -16.49 -14.89
CA GLU A 33 -5.36 -16.25 -14.01
C GLU A 33 -4.93 -15.91 -12.58
N ALA A 34 -3.92 -16.64 -12.07
CA ALA A 34 -3.38 -16.41 -10.73
C ALA A 34 -2.80 -14.99 -10.58
N GLY A 35 -2.07 -14.51 -11.59
CA GLY A 35 -1.52 -13.16 -11.58
C GLY A 35 -2.59 -12.06 -11.63
N TRP A 36 -3.66 -12.27 -12.40
CA TRP A 36 -4.83 -11.37 -12.37
C TRP A 36 -5.53 -11.38 -11.02
N GLN A 37 -5.74 -12.54 -10.40
CA GLN A 37 -6.36 -12.64 -9.06
C GLN A 37 -5.49 -12.01 -7.97
N ALA A 38 -4.17 -12.17 -8.06
CA ALA A 38 -3.23 -11.48 -7.18
C ALA A 38 -3.36 -9.96 -7.32
N MET A 39 -3.43 -9.45 -8.55
CA MET A 39 -3.61 -8.01 -8.82
C MET A 39 -4.93 -7.46 -8.27
N GLN A 40 -6.03 -8.23 -8.39
CA GLN A 40 -7.32 -7.87 -7.80
C GLN A 40 -7.25 -7.78 -6.27
N SER A 41 -6.56 -8.74 -5.65
CA SER A 41 -6.39 -8.79 -4.20
C SER A 41 -5.54 -7.61 -3.70
N GLN A 42 -4.48 -7.27 -4.41
CA GLN A 42 -3.62 -6.11 -4.10
C GLN A 42 -4.40 -4.80 -4.17
N ALA A 43 -5.19 -4.60 -5.22
CA ALA A 43 -6.07 -3.43 -5.33
C ALA A 43 -7.10 -3.38 -4.19
N ALA A 44 -7.68 -4.52 -3.81
CA ALA A 44 -8.59 -4.61 -2.67
C ALA A 44 -7.90 -4.25 -1.34
N VAL A 45 -6.64 -4.66 -1.14
CA VAL A 45 -5.87 -4.27 0.05
C VAL A 45 -5.67 -2.76 0.10
N LEU A 46 -5.46 -2.07 -1.03
CA LEU A 46 -5.31 -0.61 -1.05
C LEU A 46 -6.63 0.12 -0.72
N ILE A 47 -7.77 -0.43 -1.16
CA ILE A 47 -9.11 0.06 -0.77
C ILE A 47 -9.24 0.01 0.76
N GLU A 48 -8.93 -1.15 1.36
CA GLU A 48 -9.04 -1.33 2.81
C GLU A 48 -7.97 -0.57 3.59
N ALA A 49 -6.79 -0.35 3.01
CA ALA A 49 -5.77 0.50 3.60
C ALA A 49 -6.25 1.94 3.72
N GLY A 50 -6.89 2.50 2.68
CA GLY A 50 -7.50 3.83 2.73
C GLY A 50 -8.59 3.96 3.80
N ASN A 51 -9.46 2.95 3.94
CA ASN A 51 -10.45 2.91 5.02
C ASN A 51 -9.77 2.85 6.39
N SER A 52 -8.78 1.98 6.53
CA SER A 52 -8.05 1.76 7.78
C SER A 52 -7.25 2.97 8.23
N LEU A 53 -6.89 3.90 7.35
CA LEU A 53 -6.23 5.16 7.73
C LEU A 53 -7.16 6.11 8.49
N GLN A 54 -8.48 5.92 8.37
CA GLN A 54 -9.49 6.78 8.99
C GLN A 54 -9.94 6.29 10.38
N LEU A 55 -9.43 5.14 10.84
CA LEU A 55 -9.73 4.62 12.18
C LEU A 55 -9.24 5.59 13.27
N PRO A 56 -9.89 5.62 14.44
CA PRO A 56 -9.48 6.48 15.55
C PRO A 56 -7.98 6.40 15.83
N GLY A 57 -7.37 7.58 15.97
CA GLY A 57 -5.96 7.74 16.30
C GLY A 57 -4.95 7.52 15.17
N ARG A 58 -5.40 7.30 13.94
CA ARG A 58 -4.54 7.27 12.75
C ARG A 58 -4.47 8.59 11.96
N PRO A 59 -5.54 9.40 11.90
CA PRO A 59 -5.50 10.69 11.23
C PRO A 59 -4.46 11.63 11.80
N ARG A 60 -3.92 12.49 10.94
CA ARG A 60 -2.94 13.52 11.31
C ARG A 60 -3.56 14.89 11.12
N ALA A 61 -3.23 15.83 12.00
CA ALA A 61 -3.64 17.21 11.83
C ALA A 61 -2.98 17.83 10.59
N PRO A 62 -3.72 18.58 9.74
CA PRO A 62 -5.17 18.82 9.80
C PRO A 62 -5.98 17.58 9.41
N GLU A 63 -6.83 17.08 10.31
CA GLU A 63 -7.50 15.79 10.12
C GLU A 63 -8.42 15.78 8.90
N ALA A 64 -9.10 16.89 8.61
CA ALA A 64 -9.97 17.02 7.45
C ALA A 64 -9.23 16.73 6.12
N ASP A 65 -8.01 17.24 5.98
CA ASP A 65 -7.19 17.01 4.79
C ASP A 65 -6.67 15.57 4.74
N PHE A 66 -6.31 15.02 5.90
CA PHE A 66 -5.92 13.62 6.01
C PHE A 66 -7.06 12.67 5.59
N TYR A 67 -8.27 12.88 6.11
CA TYR A 67 -9.45 12.10 5.73
C TYR A 67 -9.72 12.20 4.23
N LYS A 68 -9.60 13.41 3.66
CA LYS A 68 -9.77 13.61 2.21
C LYS A 68 -8.79 12.76 1.40
N PHE A 69 -7.50 12.76 1.73
CA PHE A 69 -6.53 11.90 1.03
C PHE A 69 -6.79 10.41 1.23
N ALA A 70 -7.17 9.99 2.44
CA ALA A 70 -7.51 8.60 2.71
C ALA A 70 -8.73 8.13 1.88
N GLN A 71 -9.74 8.98 1.74
CA GLN A 71 -10.91 8.73 0.89
C GLN A 71 -10.55 8.73 -0.59
N GLN A 72 -9.68 9.64 -1.04
CA GLN A 72 -9.16 9.65 -2.41
C GLN A 72 -8.38 8.37 -2.74
N LEU A 73 -7.59 7.84 -1.80
CA LEU A 73 -6.89 6.57 -1.96
C LEU A 73 -7.88 5.44 -2.19
N THR A 74 -8.89 5.31 -1.32
CA THR A 74 -9.96 4.31 -1.47
C THR A 74 -10.69 4.45 -2.81
N ALA A 75 -11.16 5.66 -3.14
CA ALA A 75 -11.92 5.92 -4.35
C ALA A 75 -11.12 5.59 -5.62
N GLN A 76 -9.85 5.98 -5.68
CA GLN A 76 -9.01 5.71 -6.84
C GLN A 76 -8.62 4.24 -6.93
N ALA A 77 -8.37 3.56 -5.80
CA ALA A 77 -8.11 2.12 -5.78
C ALA A 77 -9.31 1.28 -6.25
N VAL A 78 -10.55 1.74 -6.00
CA VAL A 78 -11.77 1.13 -6.57
C VAL A 78 -11.75 1.19 -8.11
N LEU A 79 -11.34 2.31 -8.70
CA LEU A 79 -11.23 2.44 -10.16
C LEU A 79 -10.13 1.54 -10.73
N VAL A 80 -8.98 1.47 -10.06
CA VAL A 80 -7.92 0.53 -10.45
C VAL A 80 -8.43 -0.90 -10.39
N LYS A 81 -9.09 -1.31 -9.29
CA LYS A 81 -9.65 -2.66 -9.18
C LYS A 81 -10.65 -2.95 -10.30
N ALA A 82 -11.54 -2.00 -10.62
CA ALA A 82 -12.49 -2.17 -11.70
C ALA A 82 -11.82 -2.34 -13.08
N ALA A 83 -10.68 -1.67 -13.31
CA ALA A 83 -9.87 -1.86 -14.51
C ALA A 83 -9.19 -3.25 -14.53
N VAL A 84 -8.67 -3.71 -13.38
CA VAL A 84 -8.09 -5.05 -13.22
C VAL A 84 -9.13 -6.14 -13.46
N ASP A 85 -10.34 -5.99 -12.90
CA ASP A 85 -11.45 -6.95 -13.08
C ASP A 85 -11.84 -7.09 -14.56
N LYS A 86 -11.68 -6.02 -15.36
CA LYS A 86 -11.91 -6.01 -16.81
C LYS A 86 -10.67 -6.38 -17.63
N ARG A 87 -9.50 -6.53 -17.00
CA ARG A 87 -8.19 -6.68 -17.66
C ARG A 87 -7.89 -5.57 -18.67
N ASP A 88 -8.38 -4.37 -18.39
CA ASP A 88 -8.21 -3.20 -19.24
C ASP A 88 -6.84 -2.56 -18.94
N LYS A 89 -5.83 -2.95 -19.70
CA LYS A 89 -4.42 -2.58 -19.48
C LYS A 89 -4.19 -1.07 -19.51
N ASP A 90 -4.86 -0.38 -20.43
CA ASP A 90 -4.74 1.08 -20.57
C ASP A 90 -5.39 1.79 -19.38
N ALA A 91 -6.56 1.32 -18.93
CA ALA A 91 -7.21 1.84 -17.75
C ALA A 91 -6.42 1.51 -16.46
N ILE A 92 -5.82 0.32 -16.35
CA ILE A 92 -4.95 -0.04 -15.22
C ILE A 92 -3.79 0.94 -15.12
N TYR A 93 -3.11 1.22 -16.24
CA TYR A 93 -2.02 2.18 -16.27
C TYR A 93 -2.49 3.60 -15.93
N THR A 94 -3.59 4.04 -16.54
CA THR A 94 -4.12 5.41 -16.36
C THR A 94 -4.64 5.64 -14.94
N GLU A 95 -5.47 4.75 -14.41
CA GLU A 95 -6.02 4.85 -13.06
C GLU A 95 -4.95 4.56 -12.00
N GLY A 96 -3.96 3.71 -12.30
CA GLY A 96 -2.78 3.48 -11.47
C GLY A 96 -1.88 4.71 -11.36
N ALA A 97 -1.72 5.48 -12.44
CA ALA A 97 -1.00 6.75 -12.41
C ALA A 97 -1.72 7.79 -11.54
N LYS A 98 -3.06 7.88 -11.63
CA LYS A 98 -3.85 8.74 -10.73
C LYS A 98 -3.73 8.31 -9.27
N LEU A 99 -3.70 7.00 -9.01
CA LEU A 99 -3.45 6.45 -7.68
C LEU A 99 -2.10 6.89 -7.12
N TYR A 100 -1.04 6.81 -7.95
CA TYR A 100 0.29 7.31 -7.59
C TYR A 100 0.29 8.81 -7.22
N LEU A 101 -0.48 9.63 -7.94
CA LEU A 101 -0.62 11.06 -7.62
C LEU A 101 -1.27 11.28 -6.25
N VAL A 102 -2.27 10.47 -5.88
CA VAL A 102 -2.85 10.51 -4.52
C VAL A 102 -1.81 10.15 -3.46
N CYS A 103 -1.04 9.07 -3.69
CA CYS A 103 0.01 8.63 -2.78
C CYS A 103 1.05 9.74 -2.55
N THR A 104 1.58 10.31 -3.63
CA THR A 104 2.63 11.35 -3.55
C THR A 104 2.12 12.64 -2.92
N ALA A 105 0.89 13.07 -3.21
CA ALA A 105 0.30 14.26 -2.61
C ALA A 105 0.11 14.09 -1.09
N CYS A 106 -0.45 12.96 -0.65
CA CYS A 106 -0.62 12.67 0.78
C CYS A 106 0.73 12.56 1.49
N HIS A 107 1.71 11.89 0.87
CA HIS A 107 3.04 11.72 1.47
C HIS A 107 3.77 13.04 1.60
N ALA A 108 3.66 13.94 0.63
CA ALA A 108 4.27 15.26 0.70
C ALA A 108 3.76 16.04 1.92
N GLU A 109 2.44 16.01 2.15
CA GLU A 109 1.78 16.73 3.24
C GLU A 109 2.03 16.09 4.62
N PHE A 110 1.85 14.77 4.73
CA PHE A 110 1.71 14.11 6.04
C PHE A 110 2.86 13.19 6.46
N LEU A 111 3.78 12.87 5.54
CA LEU A 111 4.91 11.98 5.80
C LEU A 111 6.26 12.65 5.55
N ILE A 112 6.62 12.99 4.31
CA ILE A 112 7.98 13.42 3.98
C ILE A 112 8.33 14.72 4.72
N GLY A 113 7.51 15.77 4.56
CA GLY A 113 7.72 17.05 5.25
C GLY A 113 7.68 16.93 6.77
N PRO A 114 6.62 16.35 7.35
CA PRO A 114 6.50 16.21 8.81
C PRO A 114 7.50 15.25 9.45
N LEU A 115 7.89 14.13 8.82
CA LEU A 115 8.89 13.20 9.38
C LEU A 115 10.25 13.88 9.50
N ILE A 116 10.64 14.69 8.51
CA ILE A 116 11.89 15.45 8.53
C ILE A 116 11.87 16.48 9.67
N LYS A 117 10.73 17.14 9.89
CA LYS A 117 10.59 18.19 10.92
C LYS A 117 10.37 17.64 12.34
N GLY A 118 9.73 16.48 12.48
CA GLY A 118 9.22 15.95 13.74
C GLY A 118 10.04 14.81 14.37
N GLY A 119 11.13 14.36 13.75
CA GLY A 119 12.02 13.34 14.32
C GLY A 119 11.45 11.92 14.37
N GLY A 120 10.33 11.63 13.72
CA GLY A 120 9.75 10.28 13.68
C GLY A 120 8.26 10.25 13.38
N ARG A 121 7.69 9.02 13.31
CA ARG A 121 6.24 8.83 13.16
C ARG A 121 5.55 9.16 14.50
N PRO A 122 4.52 10.02 14.53
CA PRO A 122 3.68 10.19 15.71
C PRO A 122 3.03 8.86 16.10
N ALA A 123 2.88 8.64 17.41
CA ALA A 123 2.20 7.48 17.96
C ALA A 123 0.73 7.51 17.52
N GLY A 124 0.25 6.40 16.92
CA GLY A 124 -1.15 6.26 16.56
C GLY A 124 -1.96 5.85 17.80
N THR A 125 -3.05 6.55 18.09
CA THR A 125 -3.91 6.30 19.26
C THR A 125 -5.05 5.36 18.91
N LEU A 126 -4.72 4.13 18.51
CA LEU A 126 -5.68 3.04 18.65
C LEU A 126 -6.07 2.93 20.14
N PRO A 127 -7.27 2.43 20.47
CA PRO A 127 -7.62 2.15 21.86
C PRO A 127 -6.56 1.26 22.53
N ASP A 128 -6.33 1.50 23.82
CA ASP A 128 -5.42 0.67 24.60
C ASP A 128 -5.87 -0.79 24.57
N TRP A 129 -4.89 -1.71 24.54
CA TRP A 129 -5.18 -3.13 24.65
C TRP A 129 -5.63 -3.46 26.07
N PRO A 130 -6.45 -4.51 26.27
CA PRO A 130 -6.68 -5.03 27.61
C PRO A 130 -5.35 -5.40 28.29
N ALA A 131 -5.21 -5.12 29.59
CA ALA A 131 -3.95 -5.29 30.32
C ALA A 131 -3.38 -6.72 30.24
N ASP A 132 -4.23 -7.75 30.15
CA ASP A 132 -3.79 -9.13 29.99
C ASP A 132 -3.17 -9.40 28.61
N ILE A 133 -3.61 -8.70 27.56
CA ILE A 133 -3.05 -8.78 26.20
C ILE A 133 -1.69 -8.11 26.16
N GLU A 134 -1.54 -6.93 26.78
CA GLU A 134 -0.27 -6.25 26.89
C GLU A 134 0.78 -7.10 27.62
N ALA A 135 0.37 -7.72 28.74
CA ALA A 135 1.24 -8.62 29.49
C ALA A 135 1.70 -9.81 28.63
N LYS A 136 0.79 -10.44 27.89
CA LYS A 136 1.11 -11.55 26.96
C LYS A 136 2.09 -11.13 25.87
N GLN A 137 1.87 -9.97 25.23
CA GLN A 137 2.77 -9.43 24.20
C GLN A 137 4.17 -9.16 24.77
N LYS A 138 4.26 -8.54 25.96
CA LYS A 138 5.54 -8.27 26.63
C LYS A 138 6.27 -9.56 26.99
N SER A 139 5.58 -10.57 27.49
CA SER A 139 6.16 -11.87 27.78
C SER A 139 6.70 -12.55 26.52
N TYR A 140 5.96 -12.48 25.40
CA TYR A 140 6.42 -13.00 24.11
C TYR A 140 7.72 -12.33 23.65
N VAL A 141 7.76 -11.00 23.61
CA VAL A 141 8.96 -10.24 23.19
C VAL A 141 10.15 -10.51 24.13
N THR A 142 9.90 -10.66 25.43
CA THR A 142 10.96 -10.99 26.40
C THR A 142 11.55 -12.39 26.14
N ALA A 143 10.71 -13.36 25.79
CA ALA A 143 11.12 -14.75 25.55
C ALA A 143 11.77 -14.96 24.18
N HIS A 144 11.37 -14.18 23.16
CA HIS A 144 11.73 -14.42 21.77
C HIS A 144 12.60 -13.32 21.14
N GLY A 145 12.88 -12.24 21.88
CA GLY A 145 13.59 -11.07 21.37
C GLY A 145 12.70 -10.12 20.56
N PRO A 146 13.25 -8.98 20.11
CA PRO A 146 12.52 -8.02 19.29
C PRO A 146 12.24 -8.58 17.88
N GLU A 147 11.31 -7.96 17.16
CA GLU A 147 11.05 -8.28 15.74
C GLU A 147 12.35 -8.24 14.92
N ALA A 148 12.52 -9.23 14.04
CA ALA A 148 13.62 -9.24 13.09
C ALA A 148 13.49 -8.03 12.15
N PRO A 149 14.61 -7.43 11.72
CA PRO A 149 14.58 -6.35 10.74
C PRO A 149 13.90 -6.83 9.45
N VAL A 150 13.05 -5.98 8.88
CA VAL A 150 12.32 -6.29 7.66
C VAL A 150 13.32 -6.43 6.50
N ALA A 151 13.46 -7.65 5.97
CA ALA A 151 14.19 -7.89 4.73
C ALA A 151 13.49 -7.17 3.57
N LYS A 152 14.23 -6.75 2.54
CA LYS A 152 13.63 -6.13 1.35
C LYS A 152 12.58 -7.07 0.75
N VAL A 153 11.41 -6.52 0.41
CA VAL A 153 10.35 -7.27 -0.28
C VAL A 153 10.92 -7.80 -1.61
N PRO A 154 10.79 -9.10 -1.91
CA PRO A 154 11.21 -9.65 -3.20
C PRO A 154 10.55 -8.91 -4.36
N GLN A 155 11.30 -8.63 -5.43
CA GLN A 155 10.72 -8.02 -6.62
C GLN A 155 9.79 -9.03 -7.29
N LEU A 156 8.55 -8.63 -7.58
CA LEU A 156 7.58 -9.48 -8.27
C LEU A 156 7.79 -9.46 -9.79
N ASP A 157 7.40 -10.56 -10.46
CA ASP A 157 7.29 -10.63 -11.92
C ASP A 157 5.95 -10.10 -12.43
N GLY A 158 5.71 -10.20 -13.76
CA GLY A 158 4.48 -9.70 -14.37
C GLY A 158 3.22 -10.48 -13.97
N ASP A 159 3.38 -11.65 -13.36
CA ASP A 159 2.28 -12.47 -12.82
C ASP A 159 2.16 -12.33 -11.29
N ASN A 160 2.80 -11.31 -10.69
CA ASN A 160 2.81 -11.07 -9.24
C ASN A 160 3.43 -12.21 -8.42
N ILE A 161 4.34 -12.98 -9.01
CA ILE A 161 5.08 -14.06 -8.35
C ILE A 161 6.48 -13.54 -7.96
N PRO A 162 7.02 -13.88 -6.77
CA PRO A 162 8.39 -13.54 -6.42
C PRO A 162 9.38 -14.04 -7.49
N LYS A 163 10.27 -13.16 -7.95
CA LYS A 163 11.37 -13.52 -8.86
C LYS A 163 12.41 -14.42 -8.21
#